data_AF-U3U0I4-F1
#
_entry.id   AF-U3U0I4-F1
#
_cell.length_a   1.000
_cell.length_b   1.000
_cell.length_c   1.000
_cell.angle_alpha   90.00
_cell.angle_beta   90.00
_cell.angle_gamma   90.00
#
_symmetry.space_group_name_H-M   'P 1'
#
loop_
_entity.id
_entity.type
_entity.pdbx_description
1 polymer ?
#
loop_
_entity_poly.entity_id
_entity_poly.type
_entity_poly.pdbx_seq_one_letter_code
_entity_poly.pdbx_strand_id
1 'polypeptide(L)'
;MAATKPTFKAPGKQGDMIFGVLVKLSALIVLLLLGGVIVSLIFSSWPSIQKFGFSFLWTKTWDAPNEEFGALVPIYGTLVTSLIALIIAVPVSFGIALFLTELAPNWLRRPLGTAIELLAAIPSIVYGMWGLFIFAPLFAEYFQTPVGDVLANIPIVGALFSGPAFGIGILAAGVILAIMIIPYIVSVMRDVFEQTPVMMKESAYGIGCTTWEVIWRIVLPFTKTA
;
A
#
# COMPACT_ATOMS: atom_id res chain seq x y z
N MET A 1 -18.47 37.45 35.15
CA MET A 1 -18.77 36.00 35.33
C MET A 1 -17.51 35.22 35.00
N ALA A 2 -16.77 34.76 36.01
CA ALA A 2 -15.56 33.97 35.80
C ALA A 2 -15.96 32.52 35.49
N ALA A 3 -15.60 32.02 34.32
CA ALA A 3 -15.85 30.64 33.92
C ALA A 3 -15.03 29.68 34.80
N THR A 4 -15.71 28.83 35.55
CA THR A 4 -15.12 27.74 36.32
C THR A 4 -14.48 26.75 35.35
N LYS A 5 -13.13 26.73 35.29
CA LYS A 5 -12.40 25.67 34.59
C LYS A 5 -12.75 24.32 35.24
N PRO A 6 -13.19 23.30 34.48
CA PRO A 6 -13.42 21.99 35.05
C PRO A 6 -12.09 21.42 35.53
N THR A 7 -11.94 21.27 36.84
CA THR A 7 -10.80 20.57 37.44
C THR A 7 -11.03 19.08 37.26
N PHE A 8 -10.39 18.50 36.24
CA PHE A 8 -10.29 17.04 36.14
C PHE A 8 -9.62 16.54 37.43
N LYS A 9 -10.36 15.77 38.24
CA LYS A 9 -9.76 15.07 39.38
C LYS A 9 -8.74 14.09 38.82
N ALA A 10 -7.50 14.18 39.31
CA ALA A 10 -6.47 13.21 38.97
C ALA A 10 -7.01 11.79 39.27
N PRO A 11 -6.79 10.82 38.36
CA PRO A 11 -7.24 9.46 38.58
C PRO A 11 -6.70 8.93 39.91
N GLY A 12 -7.53 8.18 40.63
CA GLY A 12 -7.10 7.59 41.90
C GLY A 12 -5.97 6.61 41.67
N LYS A 13 -5.01 6.54 42.61
CA LYS A 13 -3.83 5.64 42.55
C LYS A 13 -4.18 4.18 42.21
N GLN A 14 -5.36 3.71 42.64
CA GLN A 14 -5.87 2.37 42.33
C GLN A 14 -6.32 2.24 40.86
N GLY A 15 -6.98 3.26 40.31
CA GLY A 15 -7.40 3.29 38.90
C GLY A 15 -6.20 3.28 37.95
N ASP A 16 -5.17 4.08 38.24
CA ASP A 16 -3.92 4.09 37.46
C ASP A 16 -3.18 2.75 37.54
N MET A 17 -3.18 2.09 38.70
CA MET A 17 -2.56 0.78 38.86
C MET A 17 -3.30 -0.31 38.07
N ILE A 18 -4.64 -0.34 38.14
CA ILE A 18 -5.47 -1.29 37.38
C ILE A 18 -5.28 -1.07 35.88
N PHE A 19 -5.34 0.19 35.43
CA PHE A 19 -5.12 0.55 34.04
C PHE A 19 -3.73 0.12 33.57
N GLY A 20 -2.68 0.42 34.34
CA GLY A 20 -1.31 0.04 34.01
C GLY A 20 -1.11 -1.48 33.92
N VAL A 21 -1.78 -2.26 34.78
CA VAL A 21 -1.74 -3.74 34.73
C VAL A 21 -2.49 -4.26 33.51
N LEU A 22 -3.67 -3.74 33.21
CA LEU A 22 -4.44 -4.15 32.03
C LEU A 22 -3.69 -3.88 30.73
N VAL A 23 -3.06 -2.71 30.61
CA VAL A 23 -2.25 -2.36 29.43
C VAL A 23 -1.05 -3.30 29.30
N LYS A 24 -0.34 -3.58 30.40
CA LYS A 24 0.79 -4.53 30.40
C LYS A 24 0.38 -5.95 30.04
N LEU A 25 -0.74 -6.42 30.58
CA LEU A 25 -1.29 -7.75 30.25
C LEU A 25 -1.73 -7.82 28.80
N SER A 26 -2.38 -6.78 28.28
CA SER A 26 -2.75 -6.70 26.87
C SER A 26 -1.52 -6.75 25.96
N ALA A 27 -0.48 -5.96 26.25
CA ALA A 27 0.78 -5.99 25.52
C ALA A 27 1.46 -7.37 25.58
N LEU A 28 1.45 -8.01 26.76
CA LEU A 28 2.00 -9.35 26.94
C LEU A 28 1.22 -10.40 26.15
N ILE A 29 -0.11 -10.35 26.16
CA ILE A 29 -0.97 -11.26 25.38
C ILE A 29 -0.68 -11.12 23.89
N VAL A 30 -0.60 -9.89 23.38
CA VAL A 30 -0.27 -9.65 21.95
C VAL A 30 1.09 -10.24 21.61
N LEU A 31 2.09 -10.05 22.47
CA LEU A 31 3.43 -10.58 22.26
C LEU A 31 3.45 -12.13 22.30
N LEU A 32 2.72 -12.73 23.23
CA LEU A 32 2.57 -14.19 23.31
C LEU A 32 1.81 -14.77 22.11
N LEU A 33 0.78 -14.08 21.62
CA LEU A 33 0.04 -14.48 20.42
C LEU A 33 0.95 -14.43 19.18
N LEU A 34 1.72 -13.35 19.01
CA LEU A 34 2.71 -13.26 17.93
C LEU A 34 3.75 -14.38 18.01
N GLY A 35 4.30 -14.63 19.20
CA GLY A 35 5.21 -15.76 19.43
C GLY A 35 4.55 -17.10 19.09
N GLY A 36 3.29 -17.30 19.51
CA GLY A 36 2.49 -18.49 19.21
C GLY A 36 2.25 -18.69 17.72
N VAL A 37 1.98 -17.63 16.96
CA VAL A 37 1.85 -17.67 15.50
C VAL A 37 3.16 -18.10 14.86
N ILE A 38 4.31 -17.54 15.27
CA ILE A 38 5.62 -17.94 14.75
C ILE A 38 5.88 -19.44 15.00
N VAL A 39 5.64 -19.89 16.23
CA VAL A 39 5.80 -21.31 16.60
C VAL A 39 4.86 -22.20 15.78
N SER A 40 3.59 -21.80 15.63
CA SER A 40 2.60 -22.51 14.82
C SER A 40 3.01 -22.62 13.36
N LEU A 41 3.55 -21.55 12.77
CA LEU A 41 4.06 -21.55 11.39
C LEU A 41 5.25 -22.50 11.23
N ILE A 42 6.18 -22.53 12.20
CA ILE A 42 7.32 -23.46 12.17
C ILE A 42 6.83 -24.91 12.23
N PHE A 43 5.93 -25.24 13.16
CA PHE A 43 5.38 -26.60 13.25
C PHE A 43 4.60 -27.00 11.99
N SER A 44 3.78 -26.10 11.45
CA SER A 44 2.95 -26.38 10.26
C SER A 44 3.77 -26.51 8.98
N SER A 45 4.89 -25.79 8.88
CA SER A 45 5.79 -25.85 7.73
C SER A 45 6.86 -26.94 7.83
N TRP A 46 7.04 -27.56 9.00
CA TRP A 46 8.09 -28.55 9.26
C TRP A 46 8.11 -29.73 8.27
N PRO A 47 6.96 -30.37 7.92
CA PRO A 47 6.96 -31.46 6.95
C PRO A 47 7.43 -31.01 5.55
N SER A 48 7.04 -29.81 5.13
CA SER A 48 7.45 -29.24 3.85
C SER A 48 8.95 -28.91 3.83
N ILE A 49 9.49 -28.38 4.93
CA ILE A 49 10.92 -28.11 5.07
C ILE A 49 11.73 -29.41 4.98
N GLN A 50 11.26 -30.48 5.62
CA GLN A 50 11.91 -31.79 5.53
C GLN A 50 11.87 -32.39 4.12
N LYS A 51 10.74 -32.27 3.41
CA LYS A 51 10.56 -32.84 2.06
C LYS A 51 11.35 -32.07 0.99
N PHE A 52 11.33 -30.74 1.00
CA PHE A 52 11.87 -29.92 -0.09
C PHE A 52 13.17 -29.19 0.25
N GLY A 53 13.53 -29.11 1.53
CA GLY A 53 14.74 -28.44 2.00
C GLY A 53 14.87 -26.99 1.54
N PHE A 54 16.11 -26.49 1.49
CA PHE A 54 16.42 -25.14 1.01
C PHE A 54 16.25 -24.98 -0.51
N SER A 55 16.29 -26.07 -1.29
CA SER A 55 16.06 -26.05 -2.74
C SER A 55 14.69 -25.51 -3.10
N PHE A 56 13.69 -25.71 -2.24
CA PHE A 56 12.33 -25.18 -2.40
C PHE A 56 12.27 -23.70 -2.81
N LEU A 57 13.17 -22.87 -2.26
CA LEU A 57 13.21 -21.42 -2.52
C LEU A 57 13.64 -21.08 -3.95
N TRP A 58 14.37 -21.97 -4.62
CA TRP A 58 14.92 -21.77 -5.95
C TRP A 58 14.26 -22.66 -7.02
N THR A 59 13.42 -23.62 -6.60
CA THR A 59 12.67 -24.48 -7.50
C THR A 59 11.50 -23.72 -8.14
N LYS A 60 11.39 -23.82 -9.48
CA LYS A 60 10.30 -23.22 -10.26
C LYS A 60 9.14 -24.19 -10.50
N THR A 61 9.37 -25.49 -10.30
CA THR A 61 8.41 -26.56 -10.58
C THR A 61 7.20 -26.45 -9.67
N TRP A 62 6.01 -26.49 -10.26
CA TRP A 62 4.75 -26.60 -9.53
C TRP A 62 3.95 -27.74 -10.15
N ASP A 63 4.05 -28.92 -9.54
CA ASP A 63 3.41 -30.15 -9.98
C ASP A 63 2.61 -30.74 -8.80
N ALA A 64 1.33 -30.32 -8.71
CA ALA A 64 0.43 -30.76 -7.66
C ALA A 64 0.13 -32.27 -7.70
N PRO A 65 -0.09 -32.91 -8.87
CA PRO A 65 -0.26 -34.37 -8.96
C PRO A 65 0.92 -35.17 -8.41
N ASN A 66 2.16 -34.74 -8.65
CA ASN A 66 3.36 -35.44 -8.18
C ASN A 66 3.88 -34.93 -6.82
N GLU A 67 3.14 -34.03 -6.18
CA GLU A 67 3.50 -33.36 -4.93
C GLU A 67 4.90 -32.70 -4.96
N GLU A 68 5.30 -32.14 -6.12
CA GLU A 68 6.51 -31.36 -6.27
C GLU A 68 6.17 -29.87 -6.29
N PHE A 69 6.64 -29.13 -5.29
CA PHE A 69 6.33 -27.72 -5.14
C PHE A 69 7.62 -26.90 -5.06
N GLY A 70 7.59 -25.72 -5.67
CA GLY A 70 8.65 -24.73 -5.65
C GLY A 70 8.09 -23.35 -5.35
N ALA A 71 8.79 -22.59 -4.52
CA ALA A 71 8.37 -21.25 -4.11
C ALA A 71 8.89 -20.13 -5.02
N LEU A 72 9.81 -20.41 -5.94
CA LEU A 72 10.45 -19.33 -6.70
C LEU A 72 9.45 -18.53 -7.54
N VAL A 73 8.49 -19.19 -8.17
CA VAL A 73 7.46 -18.54 -9.01
C VAL A 73 6.55 -17.61 -8.19
N PRO A 74 5.89 -18.06 -7.08
CA PRO A 74 5.05 -17.17 -6.28
C PRO A 74 5.85 -16.06 -5.57
N ILE A 75 7.09 -16.32 -5.13
CA ILE A 75 7.96 -15.28 -4.55
C ILE A 75 8.28 -14.22 -5.60
N TYR A 76 8.79 -14.63 -6.76
CA TYR A 76 9.12 -13.72 -7.85
C TYR A 76 7.90 -12.93 -8.32
N GLY A 77 6.77 -13.61 -8.53
CA GLY A 77 5.51 -12.99 -8.93
C GLY A 77 5.05 -11.92 -7.94
N THR A 78 5.13 -12.21 -6.63
CA THR A 78 4.75 -11.24 -5.58
C THR A 78 5.68 -10.03 -5.56
N LEU A 79 7.00 -10.24 -5.63
CA LEU A 79 7.97 -9.16 -5.60
C LEU A 79 7.84 -8.25 -6.83
N VAL A 80 7.72 -8.82 -8.02
CA VAL A 80 7.65 -8.03 -9.26
C VAL A 80 6.31 -7.30 -9.38
N THR A 81 5.19 -7.95 -9.05
CA THR A 81 3.88 -7.26 -9.07
C THR A 81 3.82 -6.14 -8.04
N SER A 82 4.35 -6.36 -6.83
CA SER A 82 4.43 -5.33 -5.79
C SER A 82 5.33 -4.17 -6.21
N LEU A 83 6.47 -4.45 -6.85
CA LEU A 83 7.38 -3.41 -7.34
C LEU A 83 6.71 -2.55 -8.43
N ILE A 84 6.09 -3.19 -9.42
CA ILE A 84 5.32 -2.50 -10.48
C ILE A 84 4.22 -1.64 -9.84
N ALA A 85 3.48 -2.20 -8.89
CA ALA A 85 2.40 -1.50 -8.21
C ALA A 85 2.91 -0.25 -7.49
N LEU A 86 4.02 -0.34 -6.75
CA LEU A 86 4.61 0.79 -6.03
C LEU A 86 5.15 1.87 -6.98
N ILE A 87 5.83 1.46 -8.07
CA ILE A 87 6.36 2.40 -9.08
C ILE A 87 5.23 3.24 -9.68
N ILE A 88 4.05 2.66 -9.87
CA ILE A 88 2.88 3.37 -10.42
C ILE A 88 2.16 4.14 -9.32
N ALA A 89 1.80 3.47 -8.22
CA ALA A 89 0.89 4.01 -7.22
C ALA A 89 1.50 5.15 -6.42
N VAL A 90 2.79 5.09 -6.06
CA VAL A 90 3.44 6.12 -5.24
C VAL A 90 3.44 7.50 -5.92
N PRO A 91 3.94 7.68 -7.17
CA PRO A 91 3.95 9.00 -7.81
C PRO A 91 2.54 9.50 -8.13
N VAL A 92 1.62 8.61 -8.54
CA VAL A 92 0.22 8.98 -8.79
C VAL A 92 -0.45 9.46 -7.50
N SER A 93 -0.25 8.72 -6.40
CA SER A 93 -0.84 9.07 -5.11
C SER A 93 -0.25 10.35 -4.53
N PHE A 94 1.05 10.57 -4.70
CA PHE A 94 1.70 11.83 -4.33
C PHE A 94 1.06 13.02 -5.05
N GLY A 95 0.84 12.89 -6.37
CA GLY A 95 0.20 13.94 -7.16
C GLY A 95 -1.23 14.24 -6.71
N ILE A 96 -2.03 13.20 -6.45
CA ILE A 96 -3.40 13.36 -5.95
C ILE A 96 -3.41 13.99 -4.55
N ALA A 97 -2.55 13.53 -3.65
CA ALA A 97 -2.45 14.06 -2.29
C ALA A 97 -2.04 15.54 -2.30
N LEU A 98 -0.99 15.90 -3.06
CA LEU A 98 -0.54 17.28 -3.24
C LEU A 98 -1.68 18.15 -3.79
N PHE A 99 -2.37 17.67 -4.83
CA PHE A 99 -3.49 18.40 -5.40
C PHE A 99 -4.56 18.66 -4.34
N LEU A 100 -4.97 17.65 -3.57
CA LEU A 100 -6.02 17.79 -2.57
C LEU A 100 -5.64 18.66 -1.38
N THR A 101 -4.37 18.69 -0.98
CA THR A 101 -3.93 19.46 0.20
C THR A 101 -3.59 20.91 -0.10
N GLU A 102 -2.94 21.19 -1.24
CA GLU A 102 -2.38 22.53 -1.53
C GLU A 102 -3.03 23.23 -2.73
N LEU A 103 -3.57 22.52 -3.72
CA LEU A 103 -4.05 23.13 -4.97
C LEU A 103 -5.59 23.13 -5.08
N ALA A 104 -6.26 22.17 -4.47
CA ALA A 104 -7.69 21.96 -4.64
C ALA A 104 -8.49 23.06 -3.91
N PRO A 105 -9.53 23.61 -4.56
CA PRO A 105 -10.40 24.57 -3.90
C PRO A 105 -11.21 23.90 -2.79
N ASN A 106 -11.55 24.67 -1.75
CA ASN A 106 -12.19 24.17 -0.53
C ASN A 106 -13.48 23.36 -0.78
N TRP A 107 -14.23 23.68 -1.83
CA TRP A 107 -15.46 22.98 -2.20
C TRP A 107 -15.22 21.60 -2.84
N LEU A 108 -14.05 21.39 -3.46
CA LEU A 108 -13.67 20.15 -4.12
C LEU A 108 -12.91 19.20 -3.19
N ARG A 109 -12.10 19.75 -2.27
CA ARG A 109 -11.27 18.98 -1.35
C ARG A 109 -12.07 17.98 -0.52
N ARG A 110 -13.20 18.40 0.07
CA ARG A 110 -14.02 17.54 0.94
C ARG A 110 -14.69 16.39 0.17
N PRO A 111 -15.45 16.62 -0.92
CA PRO A 111 -16.06 15.53 -1.67
C PRO A 111 -15.05 14.52 -2.24
N LEU A 112 -13.94 14.99 -2.82
CA LEU A 112 -12.92 14.09 -3.36
C LEU A 112 -12.23 13.29 -2.27
N GLY A 113 -11.90 13.92 -1.14
CA GLY A 113 -11.31 13.24 0.01
C GLY A 113 -12.20 12.10 0.50
N THR A 114 -13.50 12.36 0.68
CA THR A 114 -14.47 11.33 1.06
C THR A 114 -14.60 10.25 -0.02
N ALA A 115 -14.65 10.60 -1.31
CA ALA A 115 -14.71 9.61 -2.38
C ALA A 115 -13.50 8.66 -2.37
N ILE A 116 -12.29 9.18 -2.11
CA ILE A 116 -11.06 8.39 -2.02
C ILE A 116 -11.09 7.46 -0.81
N GLU A 117 -11.53 7.95 0.36
CA GLU A 117 -11.70 7.12 1.55
C GLU A 117 -12.72 6.00 1.33
N LEU A 118 -13.83 6.30 0.65
CA LEU A 118 -14.82 5.30 0.27
C LEU A 118 -14.27 4.28 -0.72
N LEU A 119 -13.44 4.71 -1.69
CA LEU A 119 -12.76 3.81 -2.62
C LEU A 119 -11.76 2.88 -1.91
N ALA A 120 -11.09 3.36 -0.85
CA ALA A 120 -10.19 2.57 -0.02
C ALA A 120 -10.94 1.52 0.83
N ALA A 121 -12.23 1.73 1.10
CA ALA A 121 -13.07 0.79 1.84
C ALA A 121 -13.64 -0.36 0.97
N ILE A 122 -13.46 -0.31 -0.36
CA ILE A 122 -13.91 -1.37 -1.26
C ILE A 122 -13.16 -2.67 -0.93
N PRO A 123 -13.87 -3.81 -0.73
CA PRO A 123 -13.21 -5.09 -0.47
C PRO A 123 -12.24 -5.47 -1.58
N SER A 124 -11.06 -5.97 -1.21
CA SER A 124 -10.01 -6.36 -2.17
C SER A 124 -10.47 -7.41 -3.19
N ILE A 125 -11.39 -8.31 -2.79
CA ILE A 125 -11.97 -9.31 -3.70
C ILE A 125 -12.74 -8.68 -4.87
N VAL A 126 -13.36 -7.51 -4.65
CA VAL A 126 -14.10 -6.79 -5.71
C VAL A 126 -13.12 -6.29 -6.77
N TYR A 127 -12.00 -5.70 -6.35
CA TYR A 127 -10.93 -5.30 -7.27
C TYR A 127 -10.31 -6.50 -8.01
N GLY A 128 -10.13 -7.63 -7.31
CA GLY A 128 -9.61 -8.86 -7.93
C GLY A 128 -10.53 -9.41 -9.02
N MET A 129 -11.83 -9.54 -8.72
CA MET A 129 -12.83 -10.04 -9.67
C MET A 129 -13.05 -9.06 -10.82
N TRP A 130 -13.18 -7.75 -10.55
CA TRP A 130 -13.22 -6.72 -11.60
C TRP A 130 -11.95 -6.75 -12.46
N GLY A 131 -10.80 -6.92 -11.82
CA GLY A 131 -9.49 -7.06 -12.44
C GLY A 131 -9.45 -8.21 -13.45
N LEU A 132 -9.96 -9.36 -13.07
CA LEU A 132 -9.95 -10.57 -13.91
C LEU A 132 -11.03 -10.54 -15.01
N PHE A 133 -12.25 -10.13 -14.69
CA PHE A 133 -13.38 -10.25 -15.63
C PHE A 133 -13.58 -9.03 -16.54
N ILE A 134 -13.12 -7.85 -16.13
CA ILE A 134 -13.35 -6.60 -16.86
C ILE A 134 -12.01 -6.01 -17.30
N PHE A 135 -11.08 -5.78 -16.37
CA PHE A 135 -9.83 -5.12 -16.71
C PHE A 135 -8.92 -5.99 -17.59
N ALA A 136 -8.73 -7.28 -17.26
CA ALA A 136 -7.82 -8.15 -18.01
C ALA A 136 -8.19 -8.30 -19.49
N PRO A 137 -9.47 -8.54 -19.88
CA PRO A 137 -9.86 -8.54 -21.29
C PRO A 137 -9.60 -7.20 -21.99
N LEU A 138 -9.96 -6.08 -21.36
CA LEU A 138 -9.73 -4.74 -21.92
C LEU A 138 -8.23 -4.43 -22.04
N PHE A 139 -7.44 -4.83 -21.05
CA PHE A 139 -6.00 -4.64 -21.04
C PHE A 139 -5.32 -5.48 -22.12
N ALA A 140 -5.80 -6.71 -22.35
CA ALA A 140 -5.32 -7.56 -23.43
C ALA A 140 -5.59 -6.92 -24.81
N GLU A 141 -6.82 -6.47 -25.05
CA GLU A 141 -7.26 -5.94 -26.33
C GLU A 141 -6.65 -4.56 -26.64
N TYR A 142 -6.75 -3.62 -25.71
CA TYR A 142 -6.39 -2.21 -25.96
C TYR A 142 -4.95 -1.85 -25.61
N PHE A 143 -4.28 -2.63 -24.74
CA PHE A 143 -2.91 -2.34 -24.32
C PHE A 143 -1.93 -3.41 -24.77
N GLN A 144 -2.12 -4.69 -24.40
CA GLN A 144 -1.13 -5.72 -24.67
C GLN A 144 -1.00 -6.04 -26.16
N THR A 145 -2.10 -6.11 -26.92
CA THR A 145 -2.05 -6.46 -28.35
C THR A 145 -1.34 -5.35 -29.16
N PRO A 146 -1.73 -4.06 -29.07
CA PRO A 146 -1.07 -3.02 -29.84
C PRO A 146 0.40 -2.80 -29.41
N VAL A 147 0.68 -2.85 -28.11
CA VAL A 147 2.05 -2.70 -27.60
C VAL A 147 2.90 -3.91 -28.01
N GLY A 148 2.34 -5.11 -27.94
CA GLY A 148 2.98 -6.34 -28.38
C GLY A 148 3.35 -6.27 -29.87
N ASP A 149 2.44 -5.88 -30.74
CA ASP A 149 2.67 -5.80 -32.19
C ASP A 149 3.79 -4.83 -32.55
N VAL A 150 3.91 -3.72 -31.82
CA VAL A 150 4.94 -2.70 -32.07
C VAL A 150 6.29 -3.09 -31.43
N LEU A 151 6.28 -3.60 -30.19
CA LEU A 151 7.49 -3.86 -29.41
C LEU A 151 8.08 -5.27 -29.62
N ALA A 152 7.33 -6.22 -30.18
CA ALA A 152 7.77 -7.60 -30.38
C ALA A 152 9.08 -7.70 -31.18
N ASN A 153 9.32 -6.74 -32.09
CA ASN A 153 10.51 -6.73 -32.95
C ASN A 153 11.76 -6.12 -32.28
N ILE A 154 11.65 -5.58 -31.06
CA ILE A 154 12.78 -4.96 -30.35
C ILE A 154 13.49 -6.03 -29.51
N PRO A 155 14.82 -6.22 -29.66
CA PRO A 155 15.57 -7.14 -28.81
C PRO A 155 15.43 -6.80 -27.33
N ILE A 156 15.37 -7.80 -26.45
CA ILE A 156 15.21 -7.66 -24.98
C ILE A 156 13.81 -7.19 -24.55
N VAL A 157 13.29 -6.11 -25.14
CA VAL A 157 11.96 -5.56 -24.80
C VAL A 157 10.84 -6.43 -25.37
N GLY A 158 10.99 -6.90 -26.61
CA GLY A 158 10.04 -7.81 -27.25
C GLY A 158 9.86 -9.11 -26.48
N ALA A 159 10.89 -9.59 -25.76
CA ALA A 159 10.78 -10.78 -24.91
C ALA A 159 9.88 -10.59 -23.67
N LEU A 160 9.68 -9.36 -23.21
CA LEU A 160 8.76 -9.04 -22.11
C LEU A 160 7.30 -8.97 -22.55
N PHE A 161 7.08 -8.69 -23.84
CA PHE A 161 5.75 -8.61 -24.47
C PHE A 161 5.49 -9.77 -25.43
N SER A 162 6.38 -10.75 -25.50
CA SER A 162 6.24 -11.94 -26.34
C SER A 162 5.33 -12.96 -25.69
N GLY A 163 4.39 -13.50 -26.45
CA GLY A 163 3.43 -14.51 -25.99
C GLY A 163 1.98 -14.06 -26.21
N PRO A 164 0.99 -14.93 -25.99
CA PRO A 164 -0.40 -14.58 -26.23
C PRO A 164 -0.88 -13.55 -25.19
N ALA A 165 -1.60 -12.54 -25.65
CA ALA A 165 -2.18 -11.49 -24.81
C ALA A 165 -3.40 -12.04 -24.04
N PHE A 166 -3.15 -12.72 -22.93
CA PHE A 166 -4.22 -13.27 -22.08
C PHE A 166 -4.78 -12.27 -21.07
N GLY A 167 -4.20 -11.08 -20.89
CA GLY A 167 -4.66 -10.10 -19.90
C GLY A 167 -4.31 -10.43 -18.45
N ILE A 168 -3.94 -11.68 -18.12
CA ILE A 168 -3.67 -12.18 -16.76
C ILE A 168 -2.15 -12.29 -16.51
N GLY A 169 -1.38 -11.31 -17.00
CA GLY A 169 0.07 -11.26 -16.85
C GLY A 169 0.56 -10.52 -15.60
N ILE A 170 1.86 -10.57 -15.32
CA ILE A 170 2.52 -9.85 -14.22
C ILE A 170 2.24 -8.33 -14.29
N LEU A 171 2.31 -7.75 -15.48
CA LEU A 171 2.04 -6.32 -15.67
C LEU A 171 0.60 -5.95 -15.33
N ALA A 172 -0.38 -6.71 -15.85
CA ALA A 172 -1.79 -6.48 -15.57
C ALA A 172 -2.10 -6.62 -14.07
N ALA A 173 -1.58 -7.67 -13.42
CA ALA A 173 -1.73 -7.87 -11.98
C ALA A 173 -1.10 -6.72 -11.18
N GLY A 174 0.09 -6.24 -11.58
CA GLY A 174 0.74 -5.09 -10.97
C GLY A 174 -0.06 -3.79 -11.13
N VAL A 175 -0.70 -3.56 -12.28
CA VAL A 175 -1.55 -2.39 -12.51
C VAL A 175 -2.84 -2.48 -11.69
N ILE A 176 -3.50 -3.64 -11.63
CA ILE A 176 -4.68 -3.83 -10.77
C ILE A 176 -4.31 -3.57 -9.30
N LEU A 177 -3.17 -4.11 -8.86
CA LEU A 177 -2.66 -3.89 -7.52
C LEU A 177 -2.36 -2.40 -7.26
N ALA A 178 -1.79 -1.68 -8.25
CA ALA A 178 -1.58 -0.24 -8.18
C ALA A 178 -2.90 0.52 -7.96
N ILE A 179 -3.92 0.23 -8.78
CA ILE A 179 -5.25 0.85 -8.68
C ILE A 179 -5.84 0.61 -7.28
N MET A 180 -5.70 -0.60 -6.75
CA MET A 180 -6.21 -0.97 -5.44
C MET A 180 -5.53 -0.21 -4.29
N ILE A 181 -4.21 0.00 -4.35
CA ILE A 181 -3.46 0.65 -3.25
C ILE A 181 -3.44 2.19 -3.36
N ILE A 182 -3.71 2.78 -4.52
CA ILE A 182 -3.74 4.24 -4.71
C ILE A 182 -4.63 4.95 -3.68
N PRO A 183 -5.91 4.57 -3.47
CA PRO A 183 -6.77 5.28 -2.53
C PRO A 183 -6.23 5.26 -1.09
N TYR A 184 -5.63 4.14 -0.69
CA TYR A 184 -5.01 3.98 0.62
C TYR A 184 -3.79 4.90 0.77
N ILE A 185 -2.86 4.87 -0.20
CA ILE A 185 -1.67 5.71 -0.18
C ILE A 185 -2.06 7.20 -0.19
N VAL A 186 -3.03 7.60 -1.02
CA VAL A 186 -3.52 8.99 -1.07
C VAL A 186 -4.05 9.43 0.29
N SER A 187 -4.88 8.62 0.94
CA SER A 187 -5.43 8.95 2.27
C SER A 187 -4.32 9.15 3.28
N VAL A 188 -3.37 8.21 3.37
CA VAL A 188 -2.23 8.30 4.29
C VAL A 188 -1.36 9.51 3.99
N MET A 189 -1.03 9.77 2.73
CA MET A 189 -0.20 10.91 2.33
C MET A 189 -0.88 12.25 2.63
N ARG A 190 -2.20 12.36 2.40
CA ARG A 190 -2.97 13.54 2.72
C ARG A 190 -2.92 13.83 4.22
N ASP A 191 -3.18 12.82 5.05
CA ASP A 191 -3.15 12.94 6.50
C ASP A 191 -1.76 13.35 7.01
N VAL A 192 -0.70 12.81 6.40
CA VAL A 192 0.70 13.19 6.68
C VAL A 192 0.98 14.65 6.27
N PHE A 193 0.55 15.09 5.10
CA PHE A 193 0.76 16.47 4.64
C PHE A 193 -0.02 17.49 5.48
N GLU A 194 -1.20 17.12 5.97
CA GLU A 194 -2.02 17.95 6.86
C GLU A 194 -1.42 18.15 8.26
N GLN A 195 -0.49 17.30 8.69
CA GLN A 195 0.26 17.46 9.95
C GLN A 195 1.21 18.67 9.93
N THR A 196 1.59 19.18 8.75
CA THR A 196 2.54 20.30 8.64
C THR A 196 1.87 21.60 9.12
N PRO A 197 2.45 22.32 10.11
CA PRO A 197 1.88 23.55 10.64
C PRO A 197 1.60 24.58 9.55
N VAL A 198 0.38 25.12 9.55
CA VAL A 198 -0.06 26.10 8.55
C VAL A 198 0.84 27.34 8.54
N MET A 199 1.30 27.78 9.72
CA MET A 199 2.26 28.88 9.88
C MET A 199 3.54 28.71 9.05
N MET A 200 4.10 27.48 8.98
CA MET A 200 5.31 27.23 8.20
C MET A 200 5.05 27.37 6.70
N LYS A 201 3.88 26.92 6.23
CA LYS A 201 3.47 27.03 4.84
C LYS A 201 3.18 28.48 4.45
N GLU A 202 2.40 29.20 5.25
CA GLU A 202 2.06 30.61 5.03
C GLU A 202 3.31 31.53 5.08
N SER A 203 4.26 31.27 5.99
CA SER A 203 5.51 32.03 6.05
C SER A 203 6.33 31.86 4.76
N ALA A 204 6.34 30.67 4.18
CA ALA A 204 7.04 30.38 2.95
C ALA A 204 6.38 31.01 1.72
N TYR A 205 5.05 30.97 1.66
CA TYR A 205 4.30 31.74 0.66
C TYR A 205 4.56 33.25 0.82
N GLY A 206 4.71 33.75 2.05
CA GLY A 206 5.02 35.15 2.36
C GLY A 206 6.39 35.65 1.88
N ILE A 207 7.37 34.76 1.69
CA ILE A 207 8.68 35.07 1.09
C ILE A 207 8.74 34.81 -0.42
N GLY A 208 7.59 34.47 -1.04
CA GLY A 208 7.47 34.27 -2.49
C GLY A 208 7.74 32.84 -2.97
N CYS A 209 7.75 31.83 -2.09
CA CYS A 209 7.88 30.45 -2.53
C CYS A 209 6.66 29.98 -3.32
N THR A 210 6.91 29.19 -4.36
CA THR A 210 5.87 28.48 -5.13
C THR A 210 5.33 27.28 -4.36
N THR A 211 4.15 26.78 -4.75
CA THR A 211 3.55 25.57 -4.15
C THR A 211 4.48 24.35 -4.25
N TRP A 212 5.21 24.22 -5.35
CA TRP A 212 6.20 23.16 -5.52
C TRP A 212 7.37 23.28 -4.53
N GLU A 213 7.87 24.49 -4.32
CA GLU A 213 8.94 24.75 -3.35
C GLU A 213 8.48 24.52 -1.91
N VAL A 214 7.26 24.92 -1.56
CA VAL A 214 6.69 24.66 -0.23
C VAL A 214 6.57 23.17 0.03
N ILE A 215 6.07 22.39 -0.93
CA ILE A 215 5.99 20.93 -0.80
C ILE A 215 7.36 20.31 -0.60
N TRP A 216 8.32 20.60 -1.49
CA TRP A 216 9.63 19.94 -1.48
C TRP A 216 10.55 20.40 -0.36
N ARG A 217 10.48 21.66 0.06
CA ARG A 217 11.40 22.24 1.04
C ARG A 217 10.84 22.30 2.46
N ILE A 218 9.52 22.17 2.63
CA ILE A 218 8.87 22.33 3.94
C ILE A 218 8.05 21.11 4.29
N VAL A 219 7.03 20.77 3.48
CA VAL A 219 6.10 19.68 3.82
C VAL A 219 6.80 18.32 3.86
N LEU A 220 7.56 17.96 2.82
CA LEU A 220 8.25 16.66 2.78
C LEU A 220 9.35 16.52 3.83
N PRO A 221 10.22 17.53 4.06
CA PRO A 221 11.22 17.45 5.12
C PRO A 221 10.60 17.40 6.52
N PHE A 222 9.53 18.16 6.78
CA PHE A 222 8.85 18.17 8.07
C PHE A 222 8.24 16.80 8.40
N THR A 223 7.56 16.21 7.43
CA THR A 223 6.86 14.93 7.58
C THR A 223 7.80 13.72 7.64
N LYS A 224 9.06 13.86 7.22
CA LYS A 224 10.09 12.82 7.39
C LYS A 224 10.53 12.64 8.85
N THR A 225 10.40 13.68 9.66
CA THR A 225 10.87 13.73 11.05
C THR A 225 9.76 13.59 12.10
N ALA A 226 8.49 13.63 11.65
CA ALA A 226 7.31 13.44 12.46
C ALA A 226 6.96 11.95 12.59
#